data_AF-A0A1J5CQA3-F1
#
_entry.id   AF-A0A1J5CQA3-F1
#
_cell.length_a   1.000
_cell.length_b   1.000
_cell.length_c   1.000
_cell.angle_alpha   90.00
_cell.angle_beta   90.00
_cell.angle_gamma   90.00
#
_symmetry.space_group_name_H-M   'P 1'
#
loop_
_entity.id
_entity.type
_entity.pdbx_description
1 polymer ?
#
loop_
_entity_poly.entity_id
_entity_poly.type
_entity_poly.pdbx_seq_one_letter_code
_entity_poly.pdbx_strand_id
1 'polypeptide(L)'
;MTVFDNRSGTFIRRNAAVTLLEILFATLIFSSLIAAFGMVLSSSNKKMTATGNYFFAIQIASKVITDLAEEAQTTPGVLDFLQAYPEMTTHDRVTEGQSVYFRYLVDRKPPFGIIEPGVDGGLSKDLGKAFVQFAPFNVQVTATRKAPADSADYERHIAKITVAIDWKEKNGQARSYEVASEIPSPTGAVPADPWKYDQAALDQRIRERLFPTKTGRTLAAAISETGANPKLVQYTGKIAVITYDLCDYLASVATNLNRLAQARSLLAANPTSKLYGQQMAIAHQTEQAASLIYRTLEELNPSLVAAGSQFSASALPGVDLAEVRAGIKAFQMLPGEMSQWTKDAEEAYEWLLDPRLGIDFSFSLRQRVTAEARLVEAKRFRFATGAMGQPEYLKFIVAQRKKSSGKNPHRERFFLREEKVVSRSTEFAGAFPNLTKVIKLMRDDSGEMGRNVTQILSKLP
;
A
#
# COMPACT_ATOMS: atom_id res chain seq x y z
N MET A 1 -8.26 -3.07 48.35
CA MET A 1 -7.77 -4.41 47.99
C MET A 1 -8.42 -5.40 48.94
N THR A 2 -9.29 -6.30 48.45
CA THR A 2 -9.95 -7.34 49.25
C THR A 2 -9.02 -8.54 49.34
N VAL A 3 -8.74 -9.00 50.56
CA VAL A 3 -7.96 -10.22 50.80
C VAL A 3 -8.89 -11.23 51.44
N PHE A 4 -8.93 -12.43 50.88
CA PHE A 4 -9.75 -13.53 51.38
C PHE A 4 -9.03 -14.22 52.54
N ASP A 5 -9.70 -14.31 53.69
CA ASP A 5 -9.16 -15.00 54.86
C ASP A 5 -9.69 -16.44 54.92
N ASN A 6 -8.81 -17.40 54.65
CA ASN A 6 -9.14 -18.83 54.57
C ASN A 6 -9.56 -19.45 55.91
N ARG A 7 -9.41 -18.77 57.05
CA ARG A 7 -9.82 -19.31 58.36
C ARG A 7 -11.25 -18.94 58.75
N SER A 8 -11.76 -17.80 58.26
CA SER A 8 -13.07 -17.27 58.62
C SER A 8 -14.09 -17.32 57.47
N GLY A 9 -13.67 -17.68 56.25
CA GLY A 9 -14.56 -17.82 55.09
C GLY A 9 -15.18 -16.50 54.64
N THR A 10 -14.65 -15.36 55.06
CA THR A 10 -15.19 -14.03 54.76
C THR A 10 -14.18 -13.14 54.04
N PHE A 11 -14.69 -12.27 53.16
CA PHE A 11 -13.89 -11.21 52.54
C PHE A 11 -13.78 -10.04 53.50
N ILE A 12 -12.59 -9.81 54.05
CA ILE A 12 -12.34 -8.64 54.90
C ILE A 12 -11.97 -7.46 54.00
N ARG A 13 -12.81 -6.42 54.02
CA ARG A 13 -12.49 -5.13 53.40
C ARG A 13 -11.45 -4.43 54.29
N ARG A 14 -10.17 -4.48 53.93
CA ARG A 14 -9.17 -3.58 54.51
C ARG A 14 -9.44 -2.17 53.98
N ASN A 15 -10.08 -1.34 54.79
CA ASN A 15 -10.00 0.11 54.65
C ASN A 15 -8.58 0.51 55.10
N ALA A 16 -7.63 0.51 54.17
CA ALA A 16 -6.33 1.12 54.42
C ALA A 16 -6.56 2.63 54.56
N ALA A 17 -6.64 3.11 55.80
CA ALA A 17 -6.57 4.53 56.07
C ALA A 17 -5.18 5.00 55.62
N VAL A 18 -5.14 5.80 54.56
CA VAL A 18 -3.91 6.40 54.05
C VAL A 18 -3.32 7.24 55.19
N THR A 19 -2.10 6.91 55.60
CA THR A 19 -1.45 7.63 56.69
C THR A 19 -1.03 9.02 56.18
N LEU A 20 -1.06 10.02 57.07
CA LEU A 20 -0.65 11.40 56.73
C LEU A 20 0.77 11.43 56.10
N LEU A 21 1.62 10.49 56.51
CA LEU A 21 2.97 10.28 55.99
C LEU A 21 2.98 9.86 54.51
N GLU A 22 2.09 8.96 54.09
CA GLU A 22 1.98 8.53 52.68
C GLU A 22 1.47 9.66 51.79
N ILE A 23 0.55 10.48 52.29
CA ILE A 23 0.11 11.70 51.59
C ILE A 23 1.29 12.66 51.47
N LEU A 24 2.07 12.85 52.53
CA LEU A 24 3.24 13.73 52.52
C LEU A 24 4.29 13.26 51.51
N PHE A 25 4.61 11.96 51.48
CA PHE A 25 5.53 11.38 50.48
C PHE A 25 4.98 11.47 49.06
N ALA A 26 3.70 11.16 48.84
CA ALA A 26 3.09 11.29 47.52
C ALA A 26 3.14 12.74 47.04
N THR A 27 2.89 13.70 47.92
CA THR A 27 2.94 15.13 47.60
C THR A 27 4.38 15.56 47.29
N LEU A 28 5.37 15.08 48.05
CA LEU A 28 6.79 15.39 47.84
C LEU A 28 7.31 14.84 46.51
N ILE A 29 6.89 13.62 46.14
CA ILE A 29 7.20 13.00 44.85
C ILE A 29 6.48 13.74 43.71
N PHE A 30 5.23 14.16 43.92
CA PHE A 30 4.50 14.93 42.90
C PHE A 30 5.10 16.32 42.70
N SER A 31 5.48 17.00 43.78
CA SER A 31 6.14 18.32 43.73
C SER A 31 7.52 18.22 43.09
N SER A 32 8.29 17.16 43.34
CA SER A 32 9.59 16.97 42.69
C SER A 32 9.46 16.64 41.21
N LEU A 33 8.44 15.87 40.80
CA LEU A 33 8.12 15.63 39.40
C LEU A 33 7.66 16.91 38.69
N ILE A 34 6.82 17.73 39.31
CA ILE A 34 6.40 19.04 38.77
C ILE A 34 7.59 19.98 38.66
N ALA A 35 8.47 20.02 39.66
CA ALA A 35 9.68 20.84 39.63
C ALA A 35 10.66 20.38 38.54
N ALA A 36 10.86 19.08 38.37
CA ALA A 36 11.67 18.52 37.30
C ALA A 36 11.07 18.84 35.91
N PHE A 37 9.74 18.73 35.77
CA PHE A 37 9.04 19.10 34.54
C PHE A 37 9.14 20.60 34.24
N GLY A 38 9.03 21.44 35.28
CA GLY A 38 9.25 22.89 35.20
C GLY A 38 10.69 23.26 34.83
N MET A 39 11.69 22.53 35.33
CA MET A 39 13.10 22.72 34.95
C MET A 39 13.36 22.30 33.51
N VAL A 40 12.78 21.20 33.03
CA VAL A 40 12.89 20.77 31.62
C VAL A 40 12.21 21.78 30.68
N LEU A 41 11.07 22.35 31.09
CA LEU A 41 10.43 23.46 30.37
C LEU A 41 11.26 24.75 30.41
N SER A 42 12.02 24.99 31.48
CA SER A 42 12.84 26.19 31.65
C SER A 42 14.24 26.08 31.03
N SER A 43 14.78 24.87 30.81
CA SER A 43 16.13 24.68 30.27
C SER A 43 16.19 24.72 28.75
N SER A 44 15.06 24.60 28.05
CA SER A 44 14.94 24.95 26.62
C SER A 44 14.84 26.46 26.46
N ASN A 45 16.00 27.12 26.53
CA ASN A 45 16.16 28.57 26.50
C ASN A 45 15.72 29.20 25.15
N LYS A 46 14.42 29.41 24.97
CA LYS A 46 13.86 30.67 24.48
C LYS A 46 12.80 31.06 25.48
N LYS A 47 12.87 32.28 26.03
CA LYS A 47 11.79 32.87 26.84
C LYS A 47 10.51 32.91 26.00
N MET A 48 9.78 31.81 26.03
CA MET A 48 8.46 31.66 25.45
C MET A 48 7.51 32.15 26.50
N THR A 49 7.16 33.43 26.45
CA THR A 49 5.89 33.87 27.01
C THR A 49 4.82 33.01 26.34
N ALA A 50 4.33 31.98 27.03
CA ALA A 50 3.31 31.08 26.54
C ALA A 50 2.00 31.88 26.39
N THR A 51 1.85 32.55 25.25
CA THR A 51 0.60 33.20 24.86
C THR A 51 -0.39 32.14 24.44
N GLY A 52 -1.71 32.44 24.49
CA GLY A 52 -2.72 31.51 23.96
C GLY A 52 -2.43 31.09 22.51
N ASN A 53 -1.85 31.99 21.71
CA ASN A 53 -1.42 31.71 20.34
C ASN A 53 -0.31 30.66 20.26
N TYR A 54 0.60 30.62 21.23
CA TYR A 54 1.63 29.60 21.26
C TYR A 54 1.04 28.20 21.50
N PHE A 55 0.06 28.08 22.40
CA PHE A 55 -0.66 26.81 22.59
C PHE A 55 -1.42 26.39 21.33
N PHE A 56 -2.04 27.33 20.62
CA PHE A 56 -2.68 27.04 19.33
C PHE A 56 -1.65 26.56 18.29
N ALA A 57 -0.45 27.17 18.22
CA ALA A 57 0.62 26.68 17.34
C ALA A 57 0.99 25.22 17.65
N ILE A 58 1.15 24.85 18.92
CA ILE A 58 1.43 23.45 19.31
C ILE A 58 0.31 22.51 18.86
N GLN A 59 -0.96 22.89 19.02
CA GLN A 59 -2.11 22.08 18.62
C GLN A 59 -2.21 21.92 17.09
N ILE A 60 -2.00 23.00 16.34
CA ILE A 60 -1.94 23.00 14.87
C ILE A 60 -0.85 22.02 14.42
N ALA A 61 0.35 22.10 15.00
CA ALA A 61 1.45 21.22 14.66
C ALA A 61 1.13 19.75 14.95
N SER A 62 0.56 19.47 16.12
CA SER A 62 0.20 18.11 16.53
C SER A 62 -0.84 17.48 15.60
N LYS A 63 -1.83 18.27 15.15
CA LYS A 63 -2.81 17.83 14.15
C LYS A 63 -2.13 17.47 12.84
N VAL A 64 -1.30 18.38 12.30
CA VAL A 64 -0.60 18.18 11.03
C VAL A 64 0.28 16.93 11.07
N ILE A 65 1.02 16.72 12.17
CA ILE A 65 1.83 15.50 12.36
C ILE A 65 0.96 14.25 12.34
N THR A 66 -0.20 14.28 13.00
CA THR A 66 -1.12 13.14 13.07
C THR A 66 -1.71 12.81 11.70
N ASP A 67 -2.21 13.82 10.98
CA ASP A 67 -2.76 13.64 9.63
C ASP A 67 -1.70 13.08 8.66
N LEU A 68 -0.46 13.57 8.75
CA LEU A 68 0.66 13.06 7.95
C LEU A 68 1.02 11.62 8.30
N ALA A 69 0.94 11.24 9.58
CA ALA A 69 1.20 9.87 10.00
C ALA A 69 0.12 8.92 9.47
N GLU A 70 -1.15 9.31 9.52
CA GLU A 70 -2.26 8.53 8.95
C GLU A 70 -2.16 8.44 7.42
N GLU A 71 -1.80 9.53 6.74
CA GLU A 71 -1.62 9.53 5.29
C GLU A 71 -0.41 8.70 4.87
N ALA A 72 0.70 8.74 5.61
CA ALA A 72 1.88 7.92 5.33
C ALA A 72 1.64 6.41 5.49
N GLN A 73 0.68 6.01 6.33
CA GLN A 73 0.29 4.60 6.44
C GLN A 73 -0.47 4.10 5.20
N THR A 74 -1.26 4.98 4.57
CA THR A 74 -2.10 4.63 3.42
C THR A 74 -1.41 4.93 2.08
N THR A 75 -0.57 5.96 2.05
CA THR A 75 0.21 6.42 0.90
C THR A 75 1.65 6.66 1.34
N PRO A 76 2.48 5.60 1.46
CA PRO A 76 3.85 5.74 1.96
C PRO A 76 4.71 6.76 1.21
N GLY A 77 4.50 6.91 -0.10
CA GLY A 77 5.22 7.87 -0.95
C GLY A 77 4.82 9.34 -0.80
N VAL A 78 3.92 9.71 0.13
CA VAL A 78 3.51 11.11 0.34
C VAL A 78 4.64 11.97 0.90
N LEU A 79 5.46 11.42 1.80
CA LEU A 79 6.54 12.18 2.44
C LEU A 79 7.70 12.41 1.47
N ASP A 80 7.98 11.45 0.59
CA ASP A 80 8.95 11.61 -0.51
C ASP A 80 8.51 12.71 -1.48
N PHE A 81 7.21 12.83 -1.72
CA PHE A 81 6.67 13.89 -2.56
C PHE A 81 6.90 15.28 -1.98
N LEU A 82 6.70 15.46 -0.67
CA LEU A 82 6.99 16.74 0.00
C LEU A 82 8.49 17.10 -0.08
N GLN A 83 9.37 16.10 -0.05
CA GLN A 83 10.81 16.31 -0.23
C GLN A 83 11.17 16.68 -1.67
N ALA A 84 10.62 15.96 -2.65
CA ALA A 84 10.96 16.10 -4.07
C ALA A 84 10.36 17.35 -4.73
N TYR A 85 9.29 17.91 -4.14
CA TYR A 85 8.60 19.09 -4.66
C TYR A 85 8.45 20.17 -3.57
N PRO A 86 9.54 20.88 -3.22
CA PRO A 86 9.53 21.91 -2.18
C PRO A 86 8.54 23.06 -2.47
N GLU A 87 8.19 23.32 -3.73
CA GLU A 87 7.16 24.30 -4.09
C GLU A 87 5.75 23.93 -3.56
N MET A 88 5.56 22.67 -3.13
CA MET A 88 4.35 22.19 -2.47
C MET A 88 4.38 22.38 -0.94
N THR A 89 5.48 22.91 -0.40
CA THR A 89 5.72 23.15 1.03
C THR A 89 5.49 24.63 1.41
N THR A 90 4.52 25.29 0.77
CA THR A 90 4.23 26.71 1.00
C THR A 90 3.69 26.98 2.39
N HIS A 91 3.87 28.22 2.86
CA HIS A 91 3.27 28.71 4.10
C HIS A 91 1.78 28.96 3.87
N ASP A 92 0.99 27.90 3.99
CA ASP A 92 -0.44 27.98 3.73
C ASP A 92 -1.14 28.56 4.95
N ARG A 93 -2.06 29.51 4.73
CA ARG A 93 -2.93 29.98 5.81
C ARG A 93 -3.76 28.82 6.33
N VAL A 94 -3.91 28.76 7.65
CA VAL A 94 -4.78 27.76 8.30
C VAL A 94 -6.25 27.97 7.92
N THR A 95 -6.64 29.20 7.59
CA THR A 95 -8.02 29.57 7.26
C THR A 95 -8.29 29.63 5.76
N GLU A 96 -9.56 29.81 5.41
CA GLU A 96 -10.04 29.99 4.03
C GLU A 96 -9.74 28.78 3.11
N GLY A 97 -9.51 27.61 3.70
CA GLY A 97 -9.23 26.38 2.96
C GLY A 97 -7.91 26.42 2.17
N GLN A 98 -6.99 27.31 2.53
CA GLN A 98 -5.70 27.43 1.84
C GLN A 98 -4.77 26.28 2.23
N SER A 99 -4.77 25.86 3.49
CA SER A 99 -4.01 24.69 3.95
C SER A 99 -4.77 23.39 3.72
N VAL A 100 -4.10 22.43 3.07
CA VAL A 100 -4.60 21.05 2.84
C VAL A 100 -5.03 20.36 4.14
N TYR A 101 -4.35 20.63 5.26
CA TYR A 101 -4.61 20.02 6.56
C TYR A 101 -5.80 20.61 7.32
N PHE A 102 -6.23 21.82 6.95
CA PHE A 102 -7.30 22.56 7.65
C PHE A 102 -8.48 22.90 6.73
N ARG A 103 -8.49 22.31 5.54
CA ARG A 103 -9.55 22.51 4.55
C ARG A 103 -10.89 21.89 4.97
N TYR A 104 -10.92 20.96 5.92
CA TYR A 104 -12.14 20.51 6.60
C TYR A 104 -11.85 20.39 8.09
N LEU A 105 -12.75 20.89 8.91
CA LEU A 105 -12.74 20.60 10.34
C LEU A 105 -13.69 19.45 10.61
N VAL A 106 -13.32 18.54 11.52
CA VAL A 106 -14.23 17.55 12.07
C VAL A 106 -14.72 18.10 13.40
N ASP A 107 -15.98 18.52 13.46
CA ASP A 107 -16.64 18.85 14.71
C ASP A 107 -17.47 17.65 15.18
N ARG A 108 -17.20 17.15 16.40
CA ARG A 108 -17.94 16.00 16.96
C ARG A 108 -19.15 16.43 17.79
N LYS A 109 -19.35 17.73 18.07
CA LYS A 109 -20.57 18.25 18.74
C LYS A 109 -20.87 19.71 18.33
N PRO A 110 -22.16 20.10 18.18
CA PRO A 110 -22.61 21.42 17.72
C PRO A 110 -21.87 22.64 18.33
N PRO A 111 -21.80 23.79 17.60
CA PRO A 111 -22.90 24.29 16.76
C PRO A 111 -22.99 23.77 15.32
N PHE A 112 -22.00 23.03 14.79
CA PHE A 112 -21.91 22.79 13.34
C PHE A 112 -22.10 21.35 12.84
N GLY A 113 -22.37 20.36 13.70
CA GLY A 113 -22.82 19.02 13.28
C GLY A 113 -21.77 18.17 12.52
N ILE A 114 -22.22 17.13 11.83
CA ILE A 114 -21.38 16.29 10.95
C ILE A 114 -21.14 17.08 9.66
N ILE A 115 -19.88 17.40 9.39
CA ILE A 115 -19.46 18.11 8.18
C ILE A 115 -19.36 17.10 7.03
N GLU A 116 -20.20 17.24 6.02
CA GLU A 116 -20.31 16.34 4.88
C GLU A 116 -19.27 16.67 3.79
N PRO A 117 -18.47 15.69 3.32
CA PRO A 117 -17.53 15.90 2.24
C PRO A 117 -18.21 16.42 0.96
N GLY A 118 -17.93 17.67 0.60
CA GLY A 118 -18.45 18.32 -0.60
C GLY A 118 -19.66 19.26 -0.40
N VAL A 119 -20.14 19.41 0.84
CA VAL A 119 -21.17 20.39 1.22
C VAL A 119 -20.58 21.53 2.04
N ASP A 120 -19.62 21.23 2.94
CA ASP A 120 -19.07 22.20 3.87
C ASP A 120 -17.67 22.73 3.47
N GLY A 121 -17.42 24.01 3.77
CA GLY A 121 -16.15 24.71 3.49
C GLY A 121 -15.08 24.55 4.58
N GLY A 122 -13.89 25.10 4.34
CA GLY A 122 -12.81 25.16 5.34
C GLY A 122 -13.08 26.14 6.47
N LEU A 123 -12.04 26.52 7.24
CA LEU A 123 -12.14 27.57 8.26
C LEU A 123 -12.53 28.93 7.64
N SER A 124 -13.83 29.17 7.42
CA SER A 124 -14.38 30.38 6.81
C SER A 124 -14.73 31.42 7.87
N LYS A 125 -14.94 32.66 7.44
CA LYS A 125 -15.35 33.77 8.32
C LYS A 125 -16.66 33.49 9.06
N ASP A 126 -17.51 32.64 8.51
CA ASP A 126 -18.83 32.27 9.06
C ASP A 126 -18.70 31.46 10.36
N LEU A 127 -17.53 30.83 10.60
CA LEU A 127 -17.21 30.13 11.85
C LEU A 127 -16.79 31.08 12.99
N GLY A 128 -16.86 32.39 12.76
CA GLY A 128 -16.74 33.43 13.78
C GLY A 128 -15.47 33.34 14.63
N LYS A 129 -15.60 32.92 15.89
CA LYS A 129 -14.49 32.87 16.85
C LYS A 129 -13.38 31.91 16.41
N ALA A 130 -13.71 30.77 15.81
CA ALA A 130 -12.71 29.82 15.33
C ALA A 130 -11.87 30.43 14.20
N PHE A 131 -12.51 31.12 13.25
CA PHE A 131 -11.81 31.83 12.18
C PHE A 131 -10.82 32.86 12.75
N VAL A 132 -11.28 33.72 13.66
CA VAL A 132 -10.44 34.77 14.26
C VAL A 132 -9.26 34.18 15.03
N GLN A 133 -9.44 33.03 15.67
CA GLN A 133 -8.37 32.33 16.39
C GLN A 133 -7.32 31.76 15.45
N PHE A 134 -7.70 31.15 14.33
CA PHE A 134 -6.77 30.47 13.43
C PHE A 134 -6.22 31.35 12.29
N ALA A 135 -6.89 32.46 11.94
CA ALA A 135 -6.49 33.36 10.85
C ALA A 135 -5.06 33.92 10.92
N PRO A 136 -4.46 34.16 12.11
CA PRO A 136 -3.09 34.66 12.20
C PRO A 136 -2.02 33.64 11.81
N PHE A 137 -2.33 32.35 11.74
CA PHE A 137 -1.37 31.27 11.60
C PHE A 137 -1.17 30.85 10.15
N ASN A 138 0.09 30.62 9.78
CA ASN A 138 0.51 29.95 8.56
C ASN A 138 1.26 28.68 8.93
N VAL A 139 1.12 27.64 8.11
CA VAL A 139 1.77 26.34 8.32
C VAL A 139 2.63 26.02 7.12
N GLN A 140 3.87 25.59 7.38
CA GLN A 140 4.78 24.99 6.42
C GLN A 140 5.14 23.58 6.91
N VAL A 141 5.17 22.62 5.99
CA VAL A 141 5.56 21.23 6.26
C VAL A 141 6.67 20.83 5.31
N THR A 142 7.78 20.35 5.85
CA THR A 142 8.84 19.71 5.08
C THR A 142 9.05 18.27 5.56
N ALA A 143 9.58 17.42 4.67
CA ALA A 143 9.89 16.03 4.99
C ALA A 143 11.23 15.65 4.37
N THR A 144 12.01 14.85 5.09
CA THR A 144 13.27 14.29 4.61
C THR A 144 13.42 12.85 5.11
N ARG A 145 13.81 11.93 4.22
CA ARG A 145 14.17 10.56 4.60
C ARG A 145 15.40 10.55 5.51
N LYS A 146 15.41 9.67 6.51
CA LYS A 146 16.59 9.46 7.37
C LYS A 146 17.73 8.75 6.65
N ALA A 147 17.40 7.78 5.81
CA ALA A 147 18.36 7.08 4.95
C ALA A 147 17.87 7.04 3.49
N PRO A 148 18.78 6.95 2.51
CA PRO A 148 18.44 6.74 1.11
C PRO A 148 17.53 5.51 0.91
N ALA A 149 16.64 5.57 -0.10
CA ALA A 149 15.66 4.51 -0.37
C ALA A 149 16.29 3.17 -0.79
N ASP A 150 17.53 3.20 -1.29
CA ASP A 150 18.35 2.06 -1.70
C ASP A 150 19.26 1.52 -0.57
N SER A 151 19.26 2.16 0.62
CA SER A 151 19.99 1.63 1.77
C SER A 151 19.41 0.30 2.24
N ALA A 152 20.26 -0.58 2.77
CA ALA A 152 19.84 -1.79 3.49
C ALA A 152 19.26 -1.47 4.88
N ASP A 153 19.49 -0.26 5.40
CA ASP A 153 19.12 0.14 6.75
C ASP A 153 17.61 0.27 6.93
N TYR A 154 17.13 -0.12 8.12
CA TYR A 154 15.73 0.05 8.51
C TYR A 154 15.27 1.52 8.48
N GLU A 155 16.22 2.45 8.66
CA GLU A 155 15.98 3.90 8.66
C GLU A 155 15.47 4.43 7.32
N ARG A 156 15.60 3.67 6.22
CA ARG A 156 14.99 4.02 4.92
C ARG A 156 13.47 4.15 5.04
N HIS A 157 12.86 3.39 5.95
CA HIS A 157 11.42 3.39 6.21
C HIS A 157 10.97 4.51 7.16
N ILE A 158 11.87 5.42 7.55
CA ILE A 158 11.57 6.53 8.47
C ILE A 158 11.81 7.86 7.74
N ALA A 159 10.83 8.75 7.83
CA ALA A 159 10.96 10.12 7.37
C ALA A 159 10.89 11.07 8.57
N LYS A 160 11.83 12.02 8.63
CA LYS A 160 11.78 13.17 9.52
C LYS A 160 10.90 14.22 8.87
N ILE A 161 9.84 14.62 9.55
CA ILE A 161 9.01 15.75 9.16
C ILE A 161 9.34 16.95 10.05
N THR A 162 9.28 18.15 9.48
CA THR A 162 9.35 19.41 10.22
C THR A 162 8.10 20.21 9.92
N VAL A 163 7.37 20.59 10.95
CA VAL A 163 6.21 21.48 10.86
C VAL A 163 6.61 22.83 11.45
N ALA A 164 6.66 23.85 10.59
CA ALA A 164 6.90 25.24 10.96
C ALA A 164 5.58 26.01 10.94
N ILE A 165 5.35 26.82 11.97
CA ILE A 165 4.14 27.60 12.14
C ILE A 165 4.52 29.03 12.46
N ASP A 166 4.04 29.96 11.66
CA ASP A 166 4.33 31.38 11.80
C ASP A 166 3.06 32.17 12.04
N TRP A 167 3.10 33.09 13.01
CA TRP A 167 2.00 34.00 13.30
C TRP A 167 2.49 35.39 13.68
N LYS A 168 1.59 36.37 13.61
CA LYS A 168 1.80 37.71 14.14
C LYS A 168 0.95 37.90 15.38
N GLU A 169 1.58 38.26 16.49
CA GLU A 169 0.89 38.63 17.72
C GLU A 169 0.13 39.96 17.55
N LYS A 170 -0.81 40.25 18.45
CA LYS A 170 -1.61 41.49 18.40
C LYS A 170 -0.77 42.77 18.44
N ASN A 171 0.43 42.71 19.00
CA ASN A 171 1.41 43.80 19.02
C ASN A 171 2.24 43.90 17.72
N GLY A 172 1.91 43.13 16.68
CA GLY A 172 2.61 43.08 15.39
C GLY A 172 3.89 42.23 15.38
N GLN A 173 4.29 41.65 16.53
CA GLN A 173 5.49 40.84 16.62
C GLN A 173 5.32 39.50 15.89
N ALA A 174 6.20 39.21 14.94
CA ALA A 174 6.27 37.90 14.30
C ALA A 174 6.81 36.86 15.29
N ARG A 175 6.18 35.69 15.31
CA ARG A 175 6.53 34.54 16.13
C ARG A 175 6.51 33.29 15.25
N SER A 176 7.37 32.35 15.59
CA SER A 176 7.44 31.05 14.93
C SER A 176 7.54 29.92 15.95
N TYR A 177 6.98 28.78 15.58
CA TYR A 177 7.09 27.52 16.31
C TYR A 177 7.46 26.45 15.30
N GLU A 178 8.49 25.69 15.61
CA GLU A 178 8.96 24.60 14.77
C GLU A 178 9.05 23.33 15.61
N VAL A 179 8.53 22.24 15.08
CA VAL A 179 8.65 20.92 15.68
C VAL A 179 9.02 19.90 14.62
N ALA A 180 9.96 19.03 14.97
CA ALA A 180 10.32 17.88 14.15
C ALA A 180 9.72 16.60 14.76
N SER A 181 9.24 15.71 13.91
CA SER A 181 8.74 14.38 14.29
C SER A 181 9.25 13.33 13.31
N GLU A 182 9.29 12.07 13.74
CA GLU A 182 9.68 10.95 12.91
C GLU A 182 8.46 10.08 12.62
N ILE A 183 8.16 9.88 11.35
CA ILE A 183 6.99 9.11 10.89
C ILE A 183 7.47 7.85 10.16
N PRO A 184 7.00 6.66 10.56
CA PRO A 184 7.14 5.44 9.77
C PRO A 184 6.41 5.59 8.44
N SER A 185 7.15 5.44 7.35
CA SER A 185 6.66 5.53 5.98
C SER A 185 7.40 4.46 5.17
N PRO A 186 6.82 3.25 5.03
CA PRO A 186 7.51 2.14 4.39
C PRO A 186 7.86 2.45 2.94
N THR A 187 9.15 2.56 2.64
CA THR A 187 9.66 2.64 1.26
C THR A 187 10.50 1.44 0.86
N GLY A 188 10.50 1.16 -0.43
CA GLY A 188 11.17 0.00 -0.99
C GLY A 188 10.19 -1.09 -1.37
N ALA A 189 10.72 -2.12 -2.02
CA ALA A 189 9.89 -3.20 -2.50
C ALA A 189 9.46 -4.11 -1.34
N VAL A 190 8.16 -4.36 -1.26
CA VAL A 190 7.61 -5.40 -0.36
C VAL A 190 8.00 -6.75 -0.99
N PRO A 191 8.74 -7.61 -0.27
CA PRO A 191 9.00 -8.96 -0.78
C PRO A 191 7.68 -9.70 -0.96
N ALA A 192 7.51 -10.45 -2.05
CA ALA A 192 6.35 -11.31 -2.18
C ALA A 192 6.35 -12.36 -1.07
N ASP A 193 5.16 -12.70 -0.58
CA ASP A 193 5.00 -13.86 0.28
C ASP A 193 5.49 -15.10 -0.48
N PRO A 194 6.49 -15.83 0.03
CA PRO A 194 7.00 -17.01 -0.66
C PRO A 194 5.90 -18.05 -0.77
N TRP A 195 5.84 -18.74 -1.91
CA TRP A 195 4.97 -19.90 -2.01
C TRP A 195 5.45 -20.97 -1.03
N LYS A 196 4.62 -21.29 -0.04
CA LYS A 196 4.89 -22.38 0.89
C LYS A 196 4.47 -23.69 0.23
N TYR A 197 5.41 -24.33 -0.47
CA TYR A 197 5.23 -25.69 -0.94
C TYR A 197 5.58 -26.68 0.17
N ASP A 198 4.76 -27.71 0.31
CA ASP A 198 5.28 -28.97 0.85
C ASP A 198 6.23 -29.55 -0.20
N GLN A 199 7.53 -29.54 0.11
CA GLN A 199 8.57 -29.99 -0.81
C GLN A 199 8.37 -31.46 -1.21
N ALA A 200 7.85 -32.30 -0.30
CA ALA A 200 7.59 -33.70 -0.61
C ALA A 200 6.45 -33.84 -1.62
N ALA A 201 5.38 -33.05 -1.46
CA ALA A 201 4.27 -33.01 -2.40
C ALA A 201 4.71 -32.45 -3.77
N LEU A 202 5.56 -31.42 -3.79
CA LEU A 202 6.11 -30.87 -5.04
C LEU A 202 6.96 -31.92 -5.76
N ASP A 203 7.89 -32.56 -5.07
CA ASP A 203 8.74 -33.62 -5.64
C ASP A 203 7.92 -34.79 -6.17
N GLN A 204 6.87 -35.18 -5.43
CA GLN A 204 5.94 -36.22 -5.86
C GLN A 204 5.31 -35.86 -7.21
N ARG A 205 4.86 -34.61 -7.38
CA ARG A 205 4.17 -34.14 -8.58
C ARG A 205 5.11 -33.93 -9.76
N ILE A 206 6.33 -33.47 -9.48
CA ILE A 206 7.41 -33.42 -10.49
C ILE A 206 7.67 -34.83 -11.02
N ARG A 207 7.77 -35.84 -10.14
CA ARG A 207 7.95 -37.24 -10.56
C ARG A 207 6.78 -37.75 -11.40
N GLU A 208 5.56 -37.47 -10.97
CA GLU A 208 4.32 -37.82 -11.65
C GLU A 208 4.29 -37.31 -13.09
N ARG A 209 4.73 -36.07 -13.30
CA ARG A 209 4.69 -35.38 -14.59
C ARG A 209 5.89 -35.68 -15.47
N LEU A 210 7.10 -35.65 -14.92
CA LEU A 210 8.33 -35.82 -15.71
C LEU A 210 8.74 -37.28 -15.92
N PHE A 211 8.29 -38.20 -15.05
CA PHE A 211 8.58 -39.62 -15.14
C PHE A 211 7.29 -40.46 -15.00
N PRO A 212 6.31 -40.30 -15.90
CA PRO A 212 4.99 -40.94 -15.76
C PRO A 212 5.05 -42.48 -15.73
N THR A 213 6.08 -43.07 -16.34
CA THR A 213 6.29 -44.53 -16.37
C THR A 213 6.94 -45.09 -15.10
N LYS A 214 7.42 -44.23 -14.19
CA LYS A 214 8.12 -44.61 -12.95
C LYS A 214 7.17 -44.56 -11.75
N THR A 215 6.04 -45.25 -11.85
CA THR A 215 5.02 -45.30 -10.81
C THR A 215 5.57 -45.93 -9.52
N GLY A 216 5.12 -45.42 -8.36
CA GLY A 216 5.56 -45.90 -7.04
C GLY A 216 7.00 -45.54 -6.62
N ARG A 217 7.75 -44.81 -7.45
CA ARG A 217 9.10 -44.33 -7.14
C ARG A 217 9.06 -42.90 -6.61
N THR A 218 10.01 -42.58 -5.73
CA THR A 218 10.30 -41.19 -5.36
C THR A 218 11.00 -40.47 -6.51
N LEU A 219 10.97 -39.13 -6.51
CA LEU A 219 11.68 -38.34 -7.53
C LEU A 219 13.18 -38.66 -7.55
N ALA A 220 13.82 -38.76 -6.38
CA ALA A 220 15.23 -39.10 -6.28
C ALA A 220 15.55 -40.48 -6.86
N ALA A 221 14.69 -41.49 -6.63
CA ALA A 221 14.85 -42.81 -7.21
C ALA A 221 14.70 -42.79 -8.74
N ALA A 222 13.70 -42.09 -9.26
CA ALA A 222 13.50 -41.95 -10.71
C ALA A 222 14.71 -41.28 -11.40
N ILE A 223 15.23 -40.20 -10.81
CA ILE A 223 16.43 -39.49 -11.31
C ILE A 223 17.65 -40.43 -11.30
N SER A 224 17.86 -41.17 -10.22
CA SER A 224 18.99 -42.08 -10.09
C SER A 224 18.94 -43.23 -11.09
N GLU A 225 17.75 -43.76 -11.39
CA GLU A 225 17.57 -44.85 -12.36
C GLU A 225 17.84 -44.42 -13.79
N THR A 226 17.54 -43.17 -14.15
CA THR A 226 17.73 -42.68 -15.53
C THR A 226 19.07 -41.98 -15.74
N GLY A 227 19.76 -41.60 -14.66
CA GLY A 227 20.99 -40.81 -14.73
C GLY A 227 20.74 -39.33 -15.09
N ALA A 228 19.52 -38.83 -14.89
CA ALA A 228 19.18 -37.44 -15.17
C ALA A 228 19.88 -36.49 -14.21
N ASN A 229 20.19 -35.26 -14.67
CA ASN A 229 20.75 -34.24 -13.81
C ASN A 229 19.71 -33.82 -12.74
N PRO A 230 19.98 -34.06 -11.43
CA PRO A 230 18.99 -33.82 -10.39
C PRO A 230 18.55 -32.36 -10.29
N LYS A 231 19.47 -31.41 -10.48
CA LYS A 231 19.17 -29.98 -10.40
C LYS A 231 18.33 -29.54 -11.58
N LEU A 232 18.67 -29.98 -12.79
CA LEU A 232 17.93 -29.60 -13.99
C LEU A 232 16.50 -30.16 -13.96
N VAL A 233 16.32 -31.41 -13.50
CA VAL A 233 15.00 -32.01 -13.27
C VAL A 233 14.19 -31.20 -12.26
N GLN A 234 14.81 -30.78 -11.16
CA GLN A 234 14.15 -29.96 -10.15
C GLN A 234 13.71 -28.59 -10.72
N TYR A 235 14.58 -27.89 -11.43
CA TYR A 235 14.24 -26.58 -12.01
C TYR A 235 13.14 -26.67 -13.08
N THR A 236 13.29 -27.57 -14.06
CA THR A 236 12.32 -27.69 -15.15
C THR A 236 11.01 -28.32 -14.68
N GLY A 237 11.07 -29.28 -13.76
CA GLY A 237 9.91 -29.89 -13.13
C GLY A 237 9.12 -28.90 -12.30
N LYS A 238 9.80 -28.09 -11.49
CA LYS A 238 9.16 -27.03 -10.70
C LYS A 238 8.43 -26.03 -11.61
N ILE A 239 9.07 -25.58 -12.71
CA ILE A 239 8.43 -24.68 -13.68
C ILE A 239 7.20 -25.34 -14.29
N ALA A 240 7.32 -26.58 -14.77
CA ALA A 240 6.20 -27.29 -15.39
C ALA A 240 5.02 -27.44 -14.42
N VAL A 241 5.24 -28.04 -13.24
CA VAL A 241 4.17 -28.31 -12.27
C VAL A 241 3.46 -27.02 -11.84
N ILE A 242 4.19 -26.01 -11.37
CA ILE A 242 3.58 -24.78 -10.83
C ILE A 242 2.85 -24.00 -11.93
N THR A 243 3.40 -23.96 -13.15
CA THR A 243 2.75 -23.26 -14.26
C THR A 243 1.44 -23.94 -14.65
N TYR A 244 1.42 -25.27 -14.72
CA TYR A 244 0.18 -25.99 -15.00
C TYR A 244 -0.88 -25.79 -13.91
N ASP A 245 -0.48 -25.83 -12.64
CA ASP A 245 -1.41 -25.58 -11.53
C ASP A 245 -2.01 -24.19 -11.60
N LEU A 246 -1.19 -23.22 -11.96
CA LEU A 246 -1.63 -21.86 -12.20
C LEU A 246 -2.63 -21.83 -13.36
N CYS A 247 -2.34 -22.47 -14.50
CA CYS A 247 -3.26 -22.52 -15.63
C CYS A 247 -4.61 -23.17 -15.26
N ASP A 248 -4.59 -24.30 -14.55
CA ASP A 248 -5.80 -24.99 -14.08
C ASP A 248 -6.59 -24.11 -13.11
N TYR A 249 -5.91 -23.44 -12.18
CA TYR A 249 -6.52 -22.48 -11.27
C TYR A 249 -7.14 -21.31 -12.03
N LEU A 250 -6.43 -20.70 -12.98
CA LEU A 250 -6.93 -19.58 -13.79
C LEU A 250 -8.14 -19.99 -14.63
N ALA A 251 -8.17 -21.22 -15.17
CA ALA A 251 -9.35 -21.75 -15.86
C ALA A 251 -10.55 -21.89 -14.91
N SER A 252 -10.33 -22.31 -13.66
CA SER A 252 -11.39 -22.36 -12.63
C SER A 252 -11.90 -20.95 -12.26
N VAL A 253 -11.00 -19.97 -12.16
CA VAL A 253 -11.35 -18.57 -11.92
C VAL A 253 -12.17 -18.02 -13.08
N ALA A 254 -11.74 -18.25 -14.33
CA ALA A 254 -12.48 -17.82 -15.53
C ALA A 254 -13.89 -18.42 -15.57
N THR A 255 -14.04 -19.70 -15.21
CA THR A 255 -15.35 -20.37 -15.09
C THR A 255 -16.23 -19.68 -14.04
N ASN A 256 -15.66 -19.35 -12.87
CA ASN A 256 -16.40 -18.66 -11.83
C ASN A 256 -16.74 -17.21 -12.22
N LEU A 257 -15.86 -16.50 -12.91
CA LEU A 257 -16.11 -15.15 -13.43
C LEU A 257 -17.27 -15.15 -14.43
N ASN A 258 -17.35 -16.15 -15.32
CA ASN A 258 -18.49 -16.30 -16.22
C ASN A 258 -19.81 -16.47 -15.45
N ARG A 259 -19.81 -17.26 -14.36
CA ARG A 259 -20.97 -17.42 -13.47
C ARG A 259 -21.36 -16.09 -12.80
N LEU A 260 -20.38 -15.34 -12.29
CA LEU A 260 -20.61 -14.02 -11.69
C LEU A 260 -21.14 -13.02 -12.73
N ALA A 261 -20.60 -13.03 -13.95
CA ALA A 261 -21.03 -12.16 -15.04
C ALA A 261 -22.47 -12.45 -15.49
N GLN A 262 -22.87 -13.73 -15.54
CA GLN A 262 -24.25 -14.13 -15.79
C GLN A 262 -25.18 -13.63 -14.68
N ALA A 263 -24.81 -13.85 -13.41
CA ALA A 263 -25.59 -13.35 -12.26
C ALA A 263 -25.71 -11.82 -12.27
N ARG A 264 -24.63 -11.11 -12.63
CA ARG A 264 -24.62 -9.66 -12.82
C ARG A 264 -25.60 -9.22 -13.92
N SER A 265 -25.59 -9.90 -15.07
CA SER A 265 -26.49 -9.60 -16.19
C SER A 265 -27.96 -9.70 -15.81
N LEU A 266 -28.34 -10.74 -15.06
CA LEU A 266 -29.70 -10.91 -14.55
C LEU A 266 -30.14 -9.78 -13.60
N LEU A 267 -29.18 -9.21 -12.85
CA LEU A 267 -29.43 -8.10 -11.93
C LEU A 267 -29.37 -6.72 -12.62
N ALA A 268 -28.94 -6.64 -13.87
CA ALA A 268 -28.80 -5.35 -14.57
C ALA A 268 -30.16 -4.70 -14.89
N ALA A 269 -31.20 -5.51 -15.12
CA ALA A 269 -32.55 -5.01 -15.39
C ALA A 269 -33.24 -4.42 -14.14
N ASN A 270 -32.91 -4.93 -12.95
CA ASN A 270 -33.38 -4.44 -11.66
C ASN A 270 -32.21 -4.32 -10.68
N PRO A 271 -31.41 -3.25 -10.81
CA PRO A 271 -30.22 -3.07 -10.00
C PRO A 271 -30.52 -3.10 -8.49
N THR A 272 -29.74 -3.87 -7.74
CA THR A 272 -29.79 -3.92 -6.27
C THR A 272 -28.36 -3.90 -5.70
N SER A 273 -28.19 -3.80 -4.38
CA SER A 273 -26.87 -3.92 -3.73
C SER A 273 -26.14 -5.23 -4.08
N LYS A 274 -26.88 -6.29 -4.49
CA LYS A 274 -26.30 -7.54 -4.97
C LYS A 274 -25.55 -7.36 -6.29
N LEU A 275 -26.01 -6.50 -7.20
CA LEU A 275 -25.34 -6.23 -8.48
C LEU A 275 -23.92 -5.72 -8.23
N TYR A 276 -23.80 -4.80 -7.28
CA TYR A 276 -22.53 -4.27 -6.82
C TYR A 276 -21.65 -5.34 -6.20
N GLY A 277 -22.19 -6.16 -5.30
CA GLY A 277 -21.45 -7.27 -4.69
C GLY A 277 -20.88 -8.24 -5.73
N GLN A 278 -21.66 -8.55 -6.78
CA GLN A 278 -21.19 -9.38 -7.90
C GLN A 278 -20.05 -8.69 -8.67
N GLN A 279 -20.20 -7.41 -8.99
CA GLN A 279 -19.15 -6.69 -9.73
C GLN A 279 -17.86 -6.54 -8.90
N MET A 280 -17.96 -6.24 -7.60
CA MET A 280 -16.79 -6.17 -6.74
C MET A 280 -16.10 -7.54 -6.63
N ALA A 281 -16.87 -8.63 -6.59
CA ALA A 281 -16.32 -9.98 -6.63
C ALA A 281 -15.58 -10.26 -7.96
N ILE A 282 -16.15 -9.81 -9.10
CA ILE A 282 -15.46 -9.88 -10.40
C ILE A 282 -14.14 -9.11 -10.33
N ALA A 283 -14.17 -7.82 -9.97
CA ALA A 283 -12.97 -6.98 -9.92
C ALA A 283 -11.87 -7.57 -9.02
N HIS A 284 -12.24 -8.04 -7.83
CA HIS A 284 -11.30 -8.64 -6.88
C HIS A 284 -10.72 -9.97 -7.38
N GLN A 285 -11.53 -10.86 -7.97
CA GLN A 285 -11.03 -12.13 -8.51
C GLN A 285 -10.08 -11.93 -9.68
N THR A 286 -10.39 -10.97 -10.56
CA THR A 286 -9.54 -10.63 -11.68
C THR A 286 -8.20 -10.01 -11.22
N GLU A 287 -8.22 -9.13 -10.21
CA GLU A 287 -7.00 -8.61 -9.57
C GLU A 287 -6.18 -9.72 -8.90
N GLN A 288 -6.84 -10.65 -8.18
CA GLN A 288 -6.18 -11.79 -7.55
C GLN A 288 -5.51 -12.70 -8.58
N ALA A 289 -6.14 -12.93 -9.73
CA ALA A 289 -5.55 -13.69 -10.83
C ALA A 289 -4.24 -13.03 -11.33
N ALA A 290 -4.27 -11.71 -11.59
CA ALA A 290 -3.06 -10.97 -11.99
C ALA A 290 -1.95 -11.03 -10.91
N SER A 291 -2.33 -10.88 -9.64
CA SER A 291 -1.39 -10.97 -8.50
C SER A 291 -0.78 -12.37 -8.38
N LEU A 292 -1.57 -13.42 -8.59
CA LEU A 292 -1.08 -14.79 -8.53
C LEU A 292 -0.07 -15.07 -9.64
N ILE A 293 -0.35 -14.60 -10.87
CA ILE A 293 0.60 -14.73 -11.98
C ILE A 293 1.92 -14.04 -11.65
N TYR A 294 1.87 -12.81 -11.12
CA TYR A 294 3.08 -12.11 -10.67
C TYR A 294 3.90 -12.92 -9.66
N ARG A 295 3.25 -13.46 -8.63
CA ARG A 295 3.93 -14.28 -7.61
C ARG A 295 4.55 -15.53 -8.22
N THR A 296 3.88 -16.15 -9.18
CA THR A 296 4.41 -17.32 -9.90
C THR A 296 5.63 -16.96 -10.75
N LEU A 297 5.59 -15.82 -11.46
CA LEU A 297 6.75 -15.32 -12.20
C LEU A 297 7.95 -15.07 -11.27
N GLU A 298 7.73 -14.42 -10.12
CA GLU A 298 8.78 -14.15 -9.13
C GLU A 298 9.37 -15.45 -8.54
N GLU A 299 8.51 -16.42 -8.22
CA GLU A 299 8.90 -17.73 -7.65
C GLU A 299 9.69 -18.60 -8.64
N LEU A 300 9.31 -18.59 -9.91
CA LEU A 300 9.90 -19.46 -10.93
C LEU A 300 11.11 -18.85 -11.62
N ASN A 301 11.26 -17.52 -11.61
CA ASN A 301 12.36 -16.85 -12.30
C ASN A 301 13.75 -17.37 -11.91
N PRO A 302 14.11 -17.61 -10.63
CA PRO A 302 15.39 -18.21 -10.27
C PRO A 302 15.61 -19.60 -10.88
N SER A 303 14.56 -20.42 -10.94
CA SER A 303 14.61 -21.76 -11.54
C SER A 303 14.80 -21.68 -13.05
N LEU A 304 14.14 -20.72 -13.70
CA LEU A 304 14.29 -20.47 -15.13
C LEU A 304 15.71 -20.01 -15.48
N VAL A 305 16.28 -19.09 -14.71
CA VAL A 305 17.66 -18.61 -14.91
C VAL A 305 18.68 -19.74 -14.73
N ALA A 306 18.51 -20.54 -13.67
CA ALA A 306 19.36 -21.70 -13.43
C ALA A 306 19.23 -22.76 -14.54
N ALA A 307 18.01 -23.01 -15.02
CA ALA A 307 17.76 -23.92 -16.14
C ALA A 307 18.39 -23.38 -17.43
N GLY A 308 18.17 -22.12 -17.81
CA GLY A 308 18.65 -21.53 -19.07
C GLY A 308 20.15 -21.66 -19.27
N SER A 309 20.93 -21.37 -18.21
CA SER A 309 22.39 -21.48 -18.22
C SER A 309 22.93 -22.92 -18.33
N GLN A 310 22.17 -23.92 -17.89
CA GLN A 310 22.64 -25.31 -17.76
C GLN A 310 21.90 -26.28 -18.69
N PHE A 311 20.89 -25.81 -19.43
CA PHE A 311 19.99 -26.71 -20.15
C PHE A 311 20.70 -27.46 -21.28
N SER A 312 20.58 -28.78 -21.26
CA SER A 312 20.88 -29.69 -22.35
C SER A 312 19.87 -30.83 -22.32
N ALA A 313 19.22 -31.14 -23.45
CA ALA A 313 18.29 -32.27 -23.53
C ALA A 313 18.96 -33.62 -23.21
N SER A 314 20.25 -33.77 -23.53
CA SER A 314 21.04 -34.95 -23.20
C SER A 314 21.29 -35.12 -21.69
N ALA A 315 21.13 -34.05 -20.89
CA ALA A 315 21.26 -34.10 -19.43
C ALA A 315 19.97 -34.53 -18.72
N LEU A 316 18.90 -34.82 -19.48
CA LEU A 316 17.59 -35.25 -18.98
C LEU A 316 17.15 -36.61 -19.55
N PRO A 317 18.00 -37.67 -19.51
CA PRO A 317 17.58 -39.01 -19.91
C PRO A 317 16.35 -39.49 -19.13
N GLY A 318 15.41 -40.09 -19.85
CA GLY A 318 14.19 -40.67 -19.28
C GLY A 318 13.13 -39.67 -18.79
N VAL A 319 13.39 -38.36 -18.92
CA VAL A 319 12.41 -37.30 -18.64
C VAL A 319 11.50 -37.11 -19.85
N ASP A 320 10.21 -36.89 -19.60
CA ASP A 320 9.28 -36.44 -20.63
C ASP A 320 9.58 -34.99 -21.05
N LEU A 321 10.33 -34.84 -22.16
CA LEU A 321 10.71 -33.55 -22.71
C LEU A 321 9.52 -32.79 -23.31
N ALA A 322 8.42 -33.46 -23.66
CA ALA A 322 7.22 -32.79 -24.14
C ALA A 322 6.54 -32.02 -23.00
N GLU A 323 6.47 -32.60 -21.81
CA GLU A 323 5.97 -31.93 -20.60
C GLU A 323 6.86 -30.76 -20.18
N VAL A 324 8.19 -30.90 -20.28
CA VAL A 324 9.12 -29.77 -20.04
C VAL A 324 8.87 -28.65 -21.04
N ARG A 325 8.79 -28.97 -22.34
CA ARG A 325 8.52 -27.98 -23.39
C ARG A 325 7.19 -27.27 -23.16
N ALA A 326 6.14 -28.02 -22.83
CA ALA A 326 4.81 -27.46 -22.63
C ALA A 326 4.76 -26.57 -21.37
N GLY A 327 5.44 -26.96 -20.27
CA GLY A 327 5.61 -26.12 -19.09
C GLY A 327 6.35 -24.80 -19.37
N ILE A 328 7.46 -24.84 -20.13
CA ILE A 328 8.20 -23.62 -20.51
C ILE A 328 7.37 -22.73 -21.44
N LYS A 329 6.63 -23.30 -22.40
CA LYS A 329 5.72 -22.53 -23.27
C LYS A 329 4.58 -21.89 -22.48
N ALA A 330 3.99 -22.61 -21.52
CA ALA A 330 2.97 -22.05 -20.65
C ALA A 330 3.53 -20.90 -19.80
N PHE A 331 4.76 -21.05 -19.28
CA PHE A 331 5.44 -20.00 -18.52
C PHE A 331 5.65 -18.75 -19.38
N GLN A 332 6.06 -18.93 -20.64
CA GLN A 332 6.25 -17.83 -21.59
C GLN A 332 4.97 -16.99 -21.83
N MET A 333 3.78 -17.57 -21.69
CA MET A 333 2.52 -16.85 -21.90
C MET A 333 2.09 -16.02 -20.68
N LEU A 334 2.63 -16.30 -19.49
CA LEU A 334 2.21 -15.67 -18.23
C LEU A 334 2.32 -14.14 -18.21
N PRO A 335 3.35 -13.48 -18.77
CA PRO A 335 3.38 -12.02 -18.83
C PRO A 335 2.23 -11.43 -19.65
N GLY A 336 1.89 -12.05 -20.79
CA GLY A 336 0.75 -11.65 -21.62
C GLY A 336 -0.57 -11.81 -20.87
N GLU A 337 -0.76 -12.96 -20.21
CA GLU A 337 -1.91 -13.23 -19.36
C GLU A 337 -2.05 -12.19 -18.24
N MET A 338 -0.96 -11.89 -17.50
CA MET A 338 -0.99 -10.90 -16.42
C MET A 338 -1.44 -9.52 -16.91
N SER A 339 -0.97 -9.10 -18.10
CA SER A 339 -1.40 -7.85 -18.73
C SER A 339 -2.89 -7.84 -19.02
N GLN A 340 -3.43 -8.95 -19.55
CA GLN A 340 -4.85 -9.10 -19.83
C GLN A 340 -5.69 -9.12 -18.56
N TRP A 341 -5.33 -9.92 -17.56
CA TRP A 341 -6.00 -9.93 -16.25
C TRP A 341 -6.00 -8.56 -15.59
N THR A 342 -4.90 -7.79 -15.70
CA THR A 342 -4.87 -6.43 -15.14
C THR A 342 -5.81 -5.48 -15.88
N LYS A 343 -5.90 -5.59 -17.21
CA LYS A 343 -6.86 -4.83 -18.02
C LYS A 343 -8.30 -5.16 -17.65
N ASP A 344 -8.62 -6.44 -17.48
CA ASP A 344 -9.96 -6.87 -17.09
C ASP A 344 -10.32 -6.35 -15.69
N ALA A 345 -9.35 -6.28 -14.77
CA ALA A 345 -9.54 -5.75 -13.43
C ALA A 345 -9.80 -4.23 -13.48
N GLU A 346 -9.04 -3.50 -14.30
CA GLU A 346 -9.27 -2.08 -14.58
C GLU A 346 -10.69 -1.84 -15.08
N GLU A 347 -11.14 -2.56 -16.12
CA GLU A 347 -12.49 -2.41 -16.67
C GLU A 347 -13.56 -2.72 -15.60
N ALA A 348 -13.32 -3.72 -14.76
CA ALA A 348 -14.22 -4.06 -13.68
C ALA A 348 -14.31 -2.98 -12.59
N TYR A 349 -13.19 -2.36 -12.22
CA TYR A 349 -13.16 -1.23 -11.27
C TYR A 349 -13.69 0.06 -11.88
N GLU A 350 -13.45 0.32 -13.16
CA GLU A 350 -14.00 1.47 -13.88
C GLU A 350 -15.52 1.40 -13.94
N TRP A 351 -16.08 0.21 -14.19
CA TRP A 351 -17.51 -0.02 -14.09
C TRP A 351 -18.04 0.33 -12.70
N LEU A 352 -17.39 -0.08 -11.62
CA LEU A 352 -17.84 0.21 -10.23
C LEU A 352 -17.89 1.72 -9.91
N LEU A 353 -17.16 2.54 -10.67
CA LEU A 353 -17.06 3.98 -10.49
C LEU A 353 -17.86 4.77 -11.54
N ASP A 354 -18.61 4.08 -12.41
CA ASP A 354 -19.43 4.71 -13.44
C ASP A 354 -20.56 5.54 -12.79
N PRO A 355 -20.62 6.87 -13.04
CA PRO A 355 -21.67 7.73 -12.49
C PRO A 355 -23.09 7.29 -12.87
N ARG A 356 -23.27 6.58 -13.99
CA ARG A 356 -24.57 6.08 -14.46
C ARG A 356 -25.12 4.97 -13.58
N LEU A 357 -24.28 4.33 -12.77
CA LEU A 357 -24.74 3.42 -11.73
C LEU A 357 -25.37 4.16 -10.56
N GLY A 358 -25.47 5.49 -10.55
CA GLY A 358 -26.20 6.24 -9.53
C GLY A 358 -25.52 6.27 -8.15
N ILE A 359 -25.96 7.23 -7.33
CA ILE A 359 -25.53 7.39 -5.94
C ILE A 359 -26.38 6.52 -5.00
N ASP A 360 -27.49 5.97 -5.49
CA ASP A 360 -28.54 5.30 -4.70
C ASP A 360 -28.27 3.82 -4.37
N PHE A 361 -27.21 3.22 -4.92
CA PHE A 361 -26.72 1.96 -4.35
C PHE A 361 -25.96 2.31 -3.09
N SER A 362 -26.35 1.70 -1.96
CA SER A 362 -25.75 1.85 -0.63
C SER A 362 -24.25 1.58 -0.67
N PHE A 363 -23.51 2.58 -1.12
CA PHE A 363 -22.12 2.49 -1.44
C PHE A 363 -21.42 3.17 -0.28
N SER A 364 -20.73 2.41 0.57
CA SER A 364 -19.95 3.05 1.64
C SER A 364 -18.82 3.86 1.00
N LEU A 365 -18.60 5.09 1.44
CA LEU A 365 -17.50 5.94 0.96
C LEU A 365 -16.16 5.17 0.89
N ARG A 366 -15.91 4.31 1.89
CA ARG A 366 -14.75 3.43 1.97
C ARG A 366 -14.57 2.55 0.75
N GLN A 367 -15.60 1.86 0.28
CA GLN A 367 -15.50 0.98 -0.89
C GLN A 367 -15.15 1.73 -2.18
N ARG A 368 -15.38 3.05 -2.23
CA ARG A 368 -15.39 3.90 -3.44
C ARG A 368 -13.96 4.36 -3.60
N VAL A 369 -13.41 4.83 -2.48
CA VAL A 369 -11.99 5.05 -2.27
C VAL A 369 -11.19 3.77 -2.55
N THR A 370 -11.62 2.59 -2.07
CA THR A 370 -10.93 1.34 -2.37
C THR A 370 -10.96 1.01 -3.87
N ALA A 371 -12.13 1.01 -4.52
CA ALA A 371 -12.23 0.72 -5.95
C ALA A 371 -11.40 1.69 -6.80
N GLU A 372 -11.36 2.96 -6.42
CA GLU A 372 -10.56 3.96 -7.10
C GLU A 372 -9.06 3.77 -6.90
N ALA A 373 -8.61 3.48 -5.67
CA ALA A 373 -7.21 3.17 -5.42
C ALA A 373 -6.76 1.97 -6.28
N ARG A 374 -7.60 0.93 -6.38
CA ARG A 374 -7.34 -0.24 -7.24
C ARG A 374 -7.35 0.11 -8.72
N LEU A 375 -8.25 0.98 -9.16
CA LEU A 375 -8.26 1.47 -10.54
C LEU A 375 -6.97 2.24 -10.88
N VAL A 376 -6.50 3.08 -9.96
CA VAL A 376 -5.22 3.79 -10.11
C VAL A 376 -4.08 2.79 -10.20
N GLU A 377 -4.02 1.78 -9.34
CA GLU A 377 -2.99 0.74 -9.38
C GLU A 377 -2.98 -0.03 -10.71
N ALA A 378 -4.15 -0.43 -11.23
CA ALA A 378 -4.26 -1.15 -12.50
C ALA A 378 -3.81 -0.29 -13.70
N LYS A 379 -4.28 0.96 -13.78
CA LYS A 379 -3.85 1.89 -14.84
C LYS A 379 -2.37 2.25 -14.72
N ARG A 380 -1.85 2.42 -13.50
CA ARG A 380 -0.42 2.61 -13.21
C ARG A 380 0.39 1.43 -13.73
N PHE A 381 -0.05 0.21 -13.46
CA PHE A 381 0.60 -1.01 -13.95
C PHE A 381 0.66 -1.04 -15.47
N ARG A 382 -0.48 -0.84 -16.15
CA ARG A 382 -0.52 -0.86 -17.62
C ARG A 382 0.33 0.23 -18.25
N PHE A 383 0.35 1.44 -17.66
CA PHE A 383 1.26 2.49 -18.12
C PHE A 383 2.72 2.04 -17.99
N ALA A 384 3.07 1.45 -16.84
CA ALA A 384 4.43 1.01 -16.55
C ALA A 384 4.91 -0.15 -17.44
N THR A 385 4.01 -1.07 -17.82
CA THR A 385 4.34 -2.16 -18.75
C THR A 385 4.34 -1.70 -20.20
N GLY A 386 3.78 -0.54 -20.52
CA GLY A 386 3.65 -0.01 -21.89
C GLY A 386 2.34 -0.37 -22.57
N ALA A 387 1.42 -1.04 -21.87
CA ALA A 387 0.07 -1.37 -22.35
C ALA A 387 -0.92 -0.18 -22.33
N MET A 388 -0.51 0.97 -21.78
CA MET A 388 -1.24 2.24 -21.76
C MET A 388 -0.27 3.39 -22.05
N GLY A 389 -0.69 4.35 -22.87
CA GLY A 389 0.12 5.52 -23.20
C GLY A 389 0.13 6.56 -22.08
N GLN A 390 1.21 7.33 -21.97
CA GLN A 390 1.31 8.45 -21.01
C GLN A 390 0.14 9.45 -21.12
N PRO A 391 -0.32 9.88 -22.32
CA PRO A 391 -1.43 10.83 -22.41
C PRO A 391 -2.75 10.28 -21.85
N GLU A 392 -3.00 8.98 -22.02
CA GLU A 392 -4.19 8.31 -21.50
C GLU A 392 -4.18 8.26 -19.97
N TYR A 393 -3.05 7.84 -19.39
CA TYR A 393 -2.89 7.80 -17.94
C TYR A 393 -2.97 9.20 -17.31
N LEU A 394 -2.31 10.19 -17.90
CA LEU A 394 -2.40 11.59 -17.45
C LEU A 394 -3.83 12.12 -17.51
N LYS A 395 -4.56 11.86 -18.60
CA LYS A 395 -5.97 12.27 -18.73
C LYS A 395 -6.82 11.71 -17.59
N PHE A 396 -6.62 10.44 -17.23
CA PHE A 396 -7.29 9.81 -16.10
C PHE A 396 -6.94 10.49 -14.76
N ILE A 397 -5.64 10.67 -14.46
CA ILE A 397 -5.19 11.30 -13.21
C ILE A 397 -5.71 12.74 -13.08
N VAL A 398 -5.63 13.54 -14.14
CA VAL A 398 -6.16 14.92 -14.16
C VAL A 398 -7.68 14.93 -13.94
N ALA A 399 -8.42 13.99 -14.52
CA ALA A 399 -9.86 13.87 -14.31
C ALA A 399 -10.19 13.53 -12.84
N GLN A 400 -9.46 12.60 -12.21
CA GLN A 400 -9.65 12.27 -10.80
C GLN A 400 -9.23 13.41 -9.86
N ARG A 401 -8.16 14.13 -10.19
CA ARG A 401 -7.76 15.36 -9.48
C ARG A 401 -8.87 16.40 -9.53
N LYS A 402 -9.44 16.68 -10.71
CA LYS A 402 -10.56 17.62 -10.87
C LYS A 402 -11.80 17.20 -10.09
N LYS A 403 -12.12 15.91 -10.05
CA LYS A 403 -13.22 15.36 -9.22
C LYS A 403 -12.97 15.54 -7.72
N SER A 404 -11.70 15.51 -7.30
CA SER A 404 -11.28 15.64 -5.91
C SER A 404 -11.07 17.09 -5.48
N SER A 405 -10.80 17.99 -6.43
CA SER A 405 -10.59 19.41 -6.16
C SER A 405 -11.82 20.03 -5.50
N GLY A 406 -11.63 20.75 -4.41
CA GLY A 406 -12.73 21.28 -3.60
C GLY A 406 -13.30 20.30 -2.57
N LYS A 407 -13.15 18.99 -2.79
CA LYS A 407 -13.89 17.94 -2.05
C LYS A 407 -13.02 17.08 -1.16
N ASN A 408 -11.81 16.73 -1.59
CA ASN A 408 -10.86 15.91 -0.84
C ASN A 408 -9.40 16.29 -1.22
N PRO A 409 -8.70 17.11 -0.42
CA PRO A 409 -7.36 17.64 -0.65
C PRO A 409 -6.27 16.62 -0.46
N HIS A 410 -6.45 15.64 0.43
CA HIS A 410 -5.52 14.51 0.54
C HIS A 410 -5.54 13.74 -0.78
N ARG A 411 -6.73 13.50 -1.33
CA ARG A 411 -6.92 12.85 -2.63
C ARG A 411 -6.48 13.75 -3.81
N GLU A 412 -6.74 15.05 -3.76
CA GLU A 412 -6.24 16.02 -4.74
C GLU A 412 -4.71 16.05 -4.76
N ARG A 413 -4.07 16.07 -3.58
CA ARG A 413 -2.62 16.00 -3.40
C ARG A 413 -2.05 14.68 -3.89
N PHE A 414 -2.71 13.56 -3.59
CA PHE A 414 -2.36 12.25 -4.12
C PHE A 414 -2.34 12.26 -5.66
N PHE A 415 -3.40 12.74 -6.30
CA PHE A 415 -3.44 12.80 -7.77
C PHE A 415 -2.47 13.81 -8.36
N LEU A 416 -2.21 14.92 -7.67
CA LEU A 416 -1.18 15.87 -8.08
C LEU A 416 0.22 15.26 -7.99
N ARG A 417 0.50 14.44 -6.97
CA ARG A 417 1.71 13.61 -6.91
C ARG A 417 1.80 12.68 -8.10
N GLU A 418 0.75 11.89 -8.37
CA GLU A 418 0.73 10.98 -9.53
C GLU A 418 0.97 11.75 -10.84
N GLU A 419 0.34 12.90 -11.03
CA GLU A 419 0.50 13.75 -12.22
C GLU A 419 1.95 14.21 -12.41
N LYS A 420 2.61 14.68 -11.33
CA LYS A 420 4.02 15.11 -11.39
C LYS A 420 4.98 13.93 -11.65
N VAL A 421 4.75 12.80 -11.00
CA VAL A 421 5.56 11.57 -11.17
C VAL A 421 5.44 11.03 -12.60
N VAL A 422 4.23 11.03 -13.18
CA VAL A 422 4.02 10.59 -14.57
C VAL A 422 4.60 11.57 -15.58
N SER A 423 4.58 12.87 -15.28
CA SER A 423 5.18 13.89 -16.13
C SER A 423 6.70 13.79 -16.21
N ARG A 424 7.34 13.12 -15.22
CA ARG A 424 8.77 12.81 -15.18
C ARG A 424 9.00 11.31 -15.35
N SER A 425 8.90 10.83 -16.58
CA SER A 425 8.95 9.38 -16.90
C SER A 425 10.19 8.65 -16.35
N THR A 426 11.33 9.32 -16.22
CA THR A 426 12.57 8.77 -15.64
C THR A 426 12.49 8.54 -14.13
N GLU A 427 11.64 9.29 -13.42
CA GLU A 427 11.45 9.18 -11.96
C GLU A 427 10.31 8.20 -11.61
N PHE A 428 9.46 7.85 -12.59
CA PHE A 428 8.27 7.03 -12.38
C PHE A 428 8.57 5.65 -11.78
N ALA A 429 9.59 4.95 -12.30
CA ALA A 429 9.98 3.64 -11.76
C ALA A 429 10.51 3.75 -10.32
N GLY A 430 11.33 4.76 -10.03
CA GLY A 430 11.87 5.03 -8.69
C GLY A 430 10.79 5.36 -7.66
N ALA A 431 9.69 5.99 -8.09
CA ALA A 431 8.53 6.28 -7.23
C ALA A 431 7.72 5.02 -6.84
N PHE A 432 7.90 3.89 -7.56
CA PHE A 432 7.18 2.64 -7.33
C PHE A 432 8.13 1.42 -7.39
N PRO A 433 8.88 1.12 -6.33
CA PRO A 433 9.90 0.06 -6.34
C PRO A 433 9.36 -1.35 -6.66
N ASN A 434 8.16 -1.70 -6.15
CA ASN A 434 7.50 -2.96 -6.51
C ASN A 434 7.19 -3.03 -8.01
N LEU A 435 6.76 -1.91 -8.58
CA LEU A 435 6.45 -1.83 -10.00
C LEU A 435 7.71 -2.00 -10.85
N THR A 436 8.87 -1.49 -10.41
CA THR A 436 10.15 -1.72 -11.10
C THR A 436 10.49 -3.22 -11.19
N LYS A 437 10.32 -3.96 -10.09
CA LYS A 437 10.52 -5.42 -10.10
C LYS A 437 9.57 -6.10 -11.07
N VAL A 438 8.29 -5.73 -11.04
CA VAL A 438 7.28 -6.32 -11.93
C VAL A 438 7.57 -5.99 -13.40
N ILE A 439 7.91 -4.72 -13.72
CA ILE A 439 8.32 -4.31 -15.07
C ILE A 439 9.52 -5.14 -15.53
N LYS A 440 10.52 -5.34 -14.66
CA LYS A 440 11.71 -6.14 -14.99
C LYS A 440 11.35 -7.58 -15.35
N LEU A 441 10.36 -8.18 -14.69
CA LEU A 441 9.86 -9.52 -15.04
C LEU A 441 8.99 -9.51 -16.31
N MET A 442 8.18 -8.47 -16.50
CA MET A 442 7.17 -8.39 -17.56
C MET A 442 7.71 -7.95 -18.92
N ARG A 443 8.68 -7.02 -18.97
CA ARG A 443 9.26 -6.50 -20.23
C ARG A 443 10.38 -7.38 -20.78
N ASP A 444 10.69 -8.47 -20.09
CA ASP A 444 11.87 -9.30 -20.35
C ASP A 444 11.68 -10.34 -21.45
N ASP A 445 10.63 -10.23 -22.28
CA ASP A 445 10.48 -11.03 -23.50
C ASP A 445 11.71 -10.91 -24.43
N SER A 446 12.50 -9.83 -24.29
CA SER A 446 13.79 -9.63 -24.98
C SER A 446 15.03 -9.59 -24.07
N GLY A 447 14.88 -9.74 -22.74
CA GLY A 447 16.03 -9.73 -21.82
C GLY A 447 16.33 -11.11 -21.21
N GLU A 448 16.62 -11.22 -19.92
CA GLU A 448 17.17 -12.46 -19.32
C GLU A 448 16.15 -13.62 -19.33
N MET A 449 14.91 -13.38 -18.92
CA MET A 449 13.81 -14.36 -18.90
C MET A 449 13.50 -14.89 -20.31
N GLY A 450 13.24 -13.99 -21.27
CA GLY A 450 12.95 -14.34 -22.66
C GLY A 450 14.11 -15.05 -23.35
N ARG A 451 15.36 -14.65 -23.07
CA ARG A 451 16.56 -15.37 -23.55
C ARG A 451 16.62 -16.78 -22.96
N ASN A 452 16.40 -16.95 -21.66
CA ASN A 452 16.44 -18.27 -21.02
C ASN A 452 15.33 -19.21 -21.56
N VAL A 453 14.11 -18.70 -21.72
CA VAL A 453 13.01 -19.43 -22.37
C VAL A 453 13.41 -19.87 -23.78
N THR A 454 13.90 -18.93 -24.61
CA THR A 454 14.31 -19.20 -25.99
C THR A 454 15.47 -20.22 -26.05
N GLN A 455 16.45 -20.10 -25.15
CA GLN A 455 17.57 -21.03 -25.05
C GLN A 455 17.13 -22.44 -24.67
N ILE A 456 16.20 -22.59 -23.73
CA ILE A 456 15.65 -23.91 -23.36
C ILE A 456 14.83 -24.49 -24.52
N LEU A 457 13.91 -23.71 -25.09
CA LEU A 457 13.02 -24.17 -26.16
C LEU A 457 13.76 -24.57 -27.43
N SER A 458 14.82 -23.84 -27.80
CA SER A 458 15.65 -24.17 -28.98
C SER A 458 16.48 -25.44 -28.83
N LYS A 459 16.69 -25.91 -27.60
CA LYS A 459 17.43 -27.14 -27.28
C LYS A 459 16.51 -28.34 -27.02
N LEU A 460 15.19 -28.14 -27.00
CA LEU A 460 14.21 -29.20 -26.85
C LEU A 460 13.81 -29.75 -28.23
N PRO A 461 13.65 -31.08 -28.40
CA PRO A 461 13.30 -31.74 -29.67
C PRO A 461 11.85 -31.51 -30.07
#